data_AF-A0A094EXD1-F1
#
_entry.id   AF-A0A094EXD1-F1
#
_cell.length_a   1.000
_cell.length_b   1.000
_cell.length_c   1.000
_cell.angle_alpha   90.00
_cell.angle_beta   90.00
_cell.angle_gamma   90.00
#
_symmetry.space_group_name_H-M   'P 1'
#
loop_
_entity.id
_entity.type
_entity.pdbx_description
1 polymer ?
#
loop_
_entity_poly.entity_id
_entity_poly.type
_entity_poly.pdbx_seq_one_letter_code
_entity_poly.pdbx_strand_id
1 'polypeptide(L)'
;MLLWTAYGLALSEDRAFFIDDSRWSYGSYTDFFLPPPHATCRPPPRHHITPCPHSASHLLVSAATTSHTFGGAFHDFFEDAHRAGNARQKPIFDLARKGYEALFRLRPEDAQHVSARLAELRAMVAHPDAPGKIVALHIRHGDAHPLDFQYRDAYIPTPHYTSAAQDLLATHFPATSPTSAAQRERSVMVVASDDPDVYTDDELAGAVRAQSVIRLAAHPAPREDGGSDERGMFRR
;
A
#
# COMPACT_ATOMS: atom_id res chain seq x y z
N MET A 1 4.19 3.13 4.77
CA MET A 1 3.80 3.27 6.19
C MET A 1 4.80 4.10 6.99
N LEU A 2 6.12 3.83 6.94
CA LEU A 2 7.12 4.47 7.82
C LEU A 2 7.06 6.00 7.88
N LEU A 3 6.97 6.70 6.74
CA LEU A 3 6.90 8.16 6.70
C LEU A 3 5.71 8.71 7.53
N TRP A 4 4.53 8.11 7.35
CA TRP A 4 3.32 8.52 8.02
C TRP A 4 3.36 8.20 9.52
N THR A 5 3.86 7.02 9.88
CA THR A 5 4.06 6.66 11.29
C THR A 5 5.06 7.61 11.96
N ALA A 6 6.16 7.97 11.27
CA ALA A 6 7.17 8.89 11.79
C ALA A 6 6.60 10.29 12.06
N TYR A 7 5.73 10.80 11.18
CA TYR A 7 5.02 12.05 11.42
C TYR A 7 4.06 11.95 12.62
N GLY A 8 3.29 10.87 12.69
CA GLY A 8 2.40 10.62 13.83
C GLY A 8 3.16 10.57 15.16
N LEU A 9 4.32 9.91 15.17
CA LEU A 9 5.22 9.83 16.32
C LEU A 9 5.76 11.23 16.70
N ALA A 10 6.26 11.98 15.72
CA ALA A 10 6.74 13.35 15.95
C ALA A 10 5.67 14.24 16.58
N LEU A 11 4.41 14.15 16.11
CA LEU A 11 3.30 14.86 16.73
C LEU A 11 3.03 14.40 18.17
N SER A 12 3.11 13.10 18.46
CA SER A 12 2.88 12.59 19.82
C SER A 12 3.96 13.00 20.82
N GLU A 13 5.16 13.32 20.33
CA GLU A 13 6.32 13.70 21.14
C GLU A 13 6.62 15.19 21.11
N ASP A 14 5.72 15.99 20.53
CA ASP A 14 5.91 17.44 20.36
C ASP A 14 7.22 17.80 19.63
N ARG A 15 7.55 17.01 18.60
CA ARG A 15 8.73 17.22 17.75
C ARG A 15 8.33 17.88 16.44
N ALA A 16 9.15 18.82 15.98
CA ALA A 16 9.09 19.31 14.62
C ALA A 16 9.45 18.20 13.62
N PHE A 17 8.75 18.16 12.49
CA PHE A 17 8.93 17.16 11.45
C PHE A 17 9.40 17.79 10.15
N PHE A 18 10.40 17.18 9.52
CA PHE A 18 10.97 17.62 8.25
C PHE A 18 11.17 16.39 7.35
N ILE A 19 10.95 16.58 6.04
CA ILE A 19 11.21 15.56 5.03
C ILE A 19 12.52 15.93 4.34
N ASP A 20 13.48 15.00 4.33
CA ASP A 20 14.67 15.07 3.47
C ASP A 20 14.45 14.12 2.28
N ASP A 21 14.09 14.70 1.14
CA ASP A 21 13.86 14.01 -0.13
C ASP A 21 15.05 14.13 -1.09
N SER A 22 16.19 14.67 -0.64
CA SER A 22 17.37 14.91 -1.49
C SER A 22 17.97 13.65 -2.13
N ARG A 23 17.61 12.47 -1.63
CA ARG A 23 18.04 11.15 -2.15
C ARG A 23 16.87 10.27 -2.57
N TRP A 24 15.67 10.82 -2.73
CA TRP A 24 14.52 10.04 -3.12
C TRP A 24 14.57 9.74 -4.62
N SER A 25 14.57 8.45 -4.98
CA SER A 25 14.75 8.00 -6.37
C SER A 25 13.61 8.37 -7.31
N TYR A 26 12.45 8.77 -6.77
CA TYR A 26 11.24 9.06 -7.53
C TYR A 26 11.07 10.56 -7.84
N GLY A 27 11.99 11.42 -7.39
CA GLY A 27 11.88 12.88 -7.50
C GLY A 27 11.79 13.55 -6.13
N SER A 28 11.20 14.73 -6.07
CA SER A 28 10.97 15.47 -4.82
C SER A 28 9.60 15.14 -4.25
N TYR A 29 9.43 15.20 -2.93
CA TYR A 29 8.15 14.99 -2.25
C TYR A 29 7.04 15.88 -2.83
N THR A 30 7.37 17.13 -3.14
CA THR A 30 6.45 18.12 -3.71
C THR A 30 6.08 17.87 -5.16
N ASP A 31 6.72 16.93 -5.84
CA ASP A 31 6.34 16.51 -7.19
C ASP A 31 5.06 15.65 -7.18
N PHE A 32 4.65 15.15 -6.01
CA PHE A 32 3.49 14.26 -5.85
C PHE A 32 2.48 14.76 -4.82
N PHE A 33 2.97 15.42 -3.76
CA PHE A 33 2.15 15.85 -2.63
C PHE A 33 2.31 17.34 -2.35
N LEU A 34 1.33 17.94 -1.68
CA LEU A 34 1.48 19.28 -1.14
C LEU A 34 2.54 19.28 -0.02
N PRO A 35 3.25 20.40 0.19
CA PRO A 35 4.23 20.51 1.27
C PRO A 35 3.67 20.08 2.63
N PRO A 36 4.48 19.45 3.50
CA PRO A 36 4.04 19.04 4.83
C PRO A 36 3.65 20.27 5.67
N PRO A 37 2.84 20.09 6.74
CA PRO A 37 2.52 21.17 7.66
C PRO A 37 3.77 21.91 8.16
N HIS A 38 3.72 23.24 8.14
CA HIS A 38 4.87 24.07 8.46
C HIS A 38 5.30 23.91 9.93
N ALA A 39 6.55 23.54 10.16
CA ALA A 39 7.14 23.48 11.50
C ALA A 39 7.46 24.88 12.03
N THR A 40 7.35 25.11 13.33
CA THR A 40 7.64 26.40 13.96
C THR A 40 9.14 26.75 14.00
N CYS A 41 10.01 25.82 13.64
CA CYS A 41 11.45 25.96 13.65
C CYS A 41 12.07 25.59 12.29
N ARG A 42 13.35 25.91 12.13
CA ARG A 42 14.13 25.55 10.93
C ARG A 42 14.62 24.10 11.04
N PRO A 43 14.86 23.42 9.90
CA PRO A 43 15.49 22.11 9.90
C PRO A 43 16.83 22.14 10.66
N PRO A 44 17.14 21.07 11.42
CA PRO A 44 18.40 21.00 12.16
C PRO A 44 19.62 20.95 11.22
N PRO A 45 20.78 21.50 11.64
CA PRO A 45 22.03 21.34 10.90
C PRO A 45 22.43 19.86 10.80
N ARG A 46 22.99 19.44 9.65
CA ARG A 46 23.33 18.03 9.38
C ARG A 46 24.19 17.36 10.46
N HIS A 47 25.08 18.10 11.12
CA HIS A 47 25.98 17.59 12.17
C HIS A 47 25.30 17.41 13.54
N HIS A 48 24.07 17.91 13.71
CA HIS A 48 23.27 17.69 14.92
C HIS A 48 22.27 16.53 14.78
N ILE A 49 22.10 15.99 13.58
CA ILE A 49 21.15 14.92 13.31
C ILE A 49 21.83 13.58 13.62
N THR A 50 21.25 12.79 14.52
CA THR A 50 21.75 11.44 14.83
C THR A 50 20.66 10.39 14.62
N PRO A 51 21.03 9.17 14.20
CA PRO A 51 20.07 8.08 14.00
C PRO A 51 19.61 7.44 15.33
N CYS A 52 20.41 7.55 16.38
CA CYS A 52 20.16 7.02 17.71
C CYS A 52 20.98 7.83 18.75
N PRO A 53 20.64 7.75 20.06
CA PRO A 53 19.45 7.09 20.66
C PRO A 53 18.15 7.88 20.40
N HIS A 54 17.00 7.29 20.72
CA HIS A 54 15.69 7.94 20.55
C HIS A 54 15.54 9.26 21.34
N SER A 55 16.29 9.41 22.44
CA SER A 55 16.36 10.63 23.24
C SER A 55 17.13 11.79 22.56
N ALA A 56 17.71 11.59 21.38
CA ALA A 56 18.37 12.65 20.63
C ALA A 56 17.40 13.80 20.31
N SER A 57 17.91 15.04 20.36
CA SER A 57 17.12 16.23 20.04
C SER A 57 16.68 16.26 18.58
N HIS A 58 17.51 15.73 17.67
CA HIS A 58 17.23 15.66 16.24
C HIS A 58 17.44 14.23 15.73
N LEU A 59 16.33 13.53 15.53
CA LEU A 59 16.32 12.12 15.15
C LEU A 59 16.24 11.97 13.63
N LEU A 60 17.13 11.16 13.05
CA LEU A 60 17.01 10.72 11.66
C LEU A 60 16.20 9.42 11.56
N VAL A 61 15.04 9.50 10.91
CA VAL A 61 14.21 8.32 10.61
C VAL A 61 14.34 7.97 9.13
N SER A 62 14.81 6.77 8.85
CA SER A 62 14.98 6.21 7.51
C SER A 62 14.74 4.69 7.54
N ALA A 63 14.72 4.05 6.37
CA ALA A 63 14.64 2.59 6.29
C ALA A 63 15.78 1.91 7.10
N ALA A 64 16.98 2.48 7.10
CA ALA A 64 18.13 1.95 7.83
C ALA A 64 18.03 2.11 9.35
N THR A 65 17.25 3.07 9.84
CA THR A 65 17.09 3.35 11.28
C THR A 65 15.75 2.86 11.84
N THR A 66 14.94 2.23 10.98
CA THR A 66 13.57 1.80 11.31
C THR A 66 13.52 0.84 12.50
N SER A 67 14.44 -0.11 12.59
CA SER A 67 14.50 -1.05 13.73
C SER A 67 14.85 -0.37 15.06
N HIS A 68 15.54 0.78 15.02
CA HIS A 68 15.87 1.55 16.21
C HIS A 68 14.72 2.48 16.63
N THR A 69 14.06 3.14 15.67
CA THR A 69 12.95 4.05 15.93
C THR A 69 11.65 3.31 16.25
N PHE A 70 11.35 2.25 15.49
CA PHE A 70 10.10 1.48 15.55
C PHE A 70 10.35 0.03 16.02
N GLY A 71 11.36 -0.18 16.87
CA GLY A 71 11.71 -1.48 17.43
C GLY A 71 10.87 -1.88 18.64
N GLY A 72 11.36 -2.85 19.42
CA GLY A 72 10.65 -3.40 20.58
C GLY A 72 10.12 -2.34 21.55
N ALA A 73 10.94 -1.37 21.94
CA ALA A 73 10.53 -0.30 22.85
C ALA A 73 9.36 0.56 22.33
N PHE A 74 9.29 0.78 21.01
CA PHE A 74 8.18 1.49 20.39
C PHE A 74 6.91 0.63 20.43
N HIS A 75 7.01 -0.65 20.09
CA HIS A 75 5.89 -1.59 20.17
C HIS A 75 5.37 -1.72 21.61
N ASP A 76 6.26 -1.89 22.59
CA ASP A 76 5.88 -2.02 24.01
C ASP A 76 5.13 -0.78 24.53
N PHE A 77 5.49 0.42 24.04
CA PHE A 77 4.86 1.67 24.46
C PHE A 77 3.50 1.91 23.79
N PHE A 78 3.37 1.64 22.48
CA PHE A 78 2.16 1.97 21.72
C PHE A 78 1.19 0.81 21.54
N GLU A 79 1.57 -0.44 21.79
CA GLU A 79 0.64 -1.55 21.70
C GLU A 79 -0.30 -1.64 22.91
N ASP A 80 -1.59 -1.89 22.65
CA ASP A 80 -2.58 -2.12 23.70
C ASP A 80 -2.48 -3.57 24.21
N ALA A 81 -1.77 -3.75 25.33
CA ALA A 81 -1.56 -5.05 25.97
C ALA A 81 -2.86 -5.75 26.40
N HIS A 82 -4.00 -5.04 26.47
CA HIS A 82 -5.30 -5.63 26.81
C HIS A 82 -6.04 -6.20 25.60
N ARG A 83 -5.49 -6.07 24.38
CA ARG A 83 -6.08 -6.61 23.15
C ARG A 83 -5.18 -7.65 22.50
N ALA A 84 -5.79 -8.48 21.66
CA ALA A 84 -5.12 -9.55 20.92
C ALA A 84 -5.06 -9.26 19.42
N GLY A 85 -4.07 -9.86 18.74
CA GLY A 85 -3.89 -9.78 17.29
C GLY A 85 -3.78 -8.34 16.78
N ASN A 86 -4.38 -8.06 15.62
CA ASN A 86 -4.30 -6.76 14.96
C ASN A 86 -4.89 -5.60 15.80
N ALA A 87 -5.83 -5.90 16.70
CA ALA A 87 -6.43 -4.89 17.57
C ALA A 87 -5.43 -4.31 18.59
N ARG A 88 -4.40 -5.08 18.97
CA ARG A 88 -3.29 -4.63 19.84
C ARG A 88 -2.50 -3.49 19.20
N GLN A 89 -2.34 -3.52 17.88
CA GLN A 89 -1.55 -2.55 17.12
C GLN A 89 -2.36 -1.32 16.68
N LYS A 90 -3.63 -1.22 17.08
CA LYS A 90 -4.50 -0.11 16.70
C LYS A 90 -3.87 1.27 16.98
N PRO A 91 -3.23 1.54 18.13
CA PRO A 91 -2.66 2.87 18.37
C PRO A 91 -1.52 3.21 17.40
N ILE A 92 -0.71 2.23 17.00
CA ILE A 92 0.33 2.39 15.98
C ILE A 92 -0.29 2.74 14.62
N PHE A 93 -1.38 2.06 14.24
CA PHE A 93 -2.14 2.39 13.03
C PHE A 93 -2.78 3.78 13.11
N ASP A 94 -3.21 4.22 14.30
CA ASP A 94 -3.74 5.58 14.49
C ASP A 94 -2.65 6.64 14.29
N LEU A 95 -1.39 6.39 14.69
CA LEU A 95 -0.25 7.26 14.36
C LEU A 95 -0.05 7.35 12.84
N ALA A 96 -0.01 6.20 12.16
CA ALA A 96 0.13 6.14 10.71
C ALA A 96 -1.02 6.86 10.00
N ARG A 97 -2.25 6.74 10.50
CA ARG A 97 -3.42 7.44 9.97
C ARG A 97 -3.28 8.96 10.08
N LYS A 98 -2.87 9.48 11.24
CA LYS A 98 -2.62 10.92 11.42
C LYS A 98 -1.59 11.45 10.42
N GLY A 99 -0.50 10.70 10.21
CA GLY A 99 0.50 11.06 9.20
C GLY A 99 -0.01 10.96 7.77
N TYR A 100 -0.82 9.96 7.44
CA TYR A 100 -1.44 9.85 6.13
C TYR A 100 -2.35 11.04 5.85
N GLU A 101 -3.24 11.40 6.78
CA GLU A 101 -4.17 12.52 6.61
C GLU A 101 -3.45 13.87 6.49
N ALA A 102 -2.31 14.04 7.18
CA ALA A 102 -1.50 15.26 7.13
C ALA A 102 -0.60 15.36 5.88
N LEU A 103 0.02 14.25 5.47
CA LEU A 103 1.07 14.22 4.45
C LEU A 103 0.61 13.71 3.08
N PHE A 104 -0.45 12.91 3.00
CA PHE A 104 -0.95 12.40 1.73
C PHE A 104 -2.00 13.35 1.14
N ARG A 105 -1.57 14.58 0.85
CA ARG A 105 -2.41 15.58 0.18
C ARG A 105 -1.94 15.73 -1.25
N LEU A 106 -2.75 15.23 -2.18
CA LEU A 106 -2.41 15.26 -3.61
C LEU A 106 -2.38 16.71 -4.12
N ARG A 107 -1.55 16.93 -5.14
CA ARG A 107 -1.58 18.17 -5.91
C ARG A 107 -2.93 18.31 -6.66
N PRO A 108 -3.38 19.53 -6.98
CA PRO A 108 -4.68 19.74 -7.62
C PRO A 108 -4.88 18.91 -8.90
N GLU A 109 -3.87 18.80 -9.74
CA GLU A 109 -3.90 18.01 -10.98
C GLU A 109 -4.10 16.51 -10.72
N ASP A 110 -3.35 15.95 -9.77
CA ASP A 110 -3.42 14.53 -9.41
C ASP A 110 -4.73 14.22 -8.67
N ALA A 111 -5.18 15.15 -7.80
CA ALA A 111 -6.45 15.06 -7.11
C ALA A 111 -7.64 15.06 -8.10
N GLN A 112 -7.57 15.89 -9.15
CA GLN A 112 -8.58 15.90 -10.21
C GLN A 112 -8.59 14.57 -10.96
N HIS A 113 -7.41 14.06 -11.33
CA HIS A 113 -7.29 12.77 -12.00
C HIS A 113 -7.87 11.62 -11.17
N VAL A 114 -7.49 11.51 -9.90
CA VAL A 114 -8.02 10.49 -8.97
C VAL A 114 -9.53 10.63 -8.81
N SER A 115 -10.04 11.87 -8.70
CA SER A 115 -11.48 12.12 -8.58
C SER A 115 -12.26 11.70 -9.83
N ALA A 116 -11.73 11.98 -11.02
CA ALA A 116 -12.31 11.55 -12.29
C ALA A 116 -12.33 10.03 -12.40
N ARG A 117 -11.20 9.37 -12.10
CA ARG A 117 -11.09 7.90 -12.14
C ARG A 117 -12.03 7.23 -11.14
N LEU A 118 -12.18 7.81 -9.95
CA LEU A 118 -13.12 7.31 -8.95
C LEU A 118 -14.58 7.44 -9.40
N ALA A 119 -14.92 8.54 -10.09
CA ALA A 119 -16.25 8.73 -10.66
C ALA A 119 -16.55 7.68 -11.75
N GLU A 120 -15.59 7.39 -12.63
CA GLU A 120 -15.71 6.33 -13.65
C GLU A 120 -15.98 4.96 -13.01
N LEU A 121 -15.16 4.56 -12.04
CA LEU A 121 -15.31 3.27 -11.36
C LEU A 121 -16.64 3.16 -10.61
N ARG A 122 -17.08 4.26 -9.97
CA ARG A 122 -18.38 4.30 -9.28
C ARG A 122 -19.55 4.23 -10.26
N ALA A 123 -19.43 4.83 -11.43
CA ALA A 123 -20.45 4.76 -12.47
C ALA A 123 -20.67 3.34 -12.98
N MET A 124 -19.61 2.51 -13.06
CA MET A 124 -19.71 1.11 -13.48
C MET A 124 -20.61 0.28 -12.56
N VAL A 125 -20.59 0.57 -11.25
CA VAL A 125 -21.38 -0.18 -10.25
C VAL A 125 -22.70 0.49 -9.89
N ALA A 126 -22.97 1.68 -10.42
CA ALA A 126 -24.15 2.45 -10.08
C ALA A 126 -25.43 1.85 -10.69
N HIS A 127 -26.49 1.81 -9.89
CA HIS A 127 -27.84 1.45 -10.32
C HIS A 127 -28.86 2.03 -9.32
N PRO A 128 -30.03 2.52 -9.77
CA PRO A 128 -31.04 3.10 -8.87
C PRO A 128 -31.49 2.11 -7.78
N ASP A 129 -31.79 0.87 -8.16
CA ASP A 129 -32.41 -0.09 -7.24
C ASP A 129 -31.46 -1.19 -6.73
N ALA A 130 -30.29 -1.34 -7.36
CA ALA A 130 -29.43 -2.51 -7.15
C ALA A 130 -27.95 -2.17 -7.42
N PRO A 131 -27.35 -1.22 -6.68
CA PRO A 131 -25.96 -0.85 -6.87
C PRO A 131 -25.03 -2.01 -6.48
N GLY A 132 -23.99 -2.23 -7.29
CA GLY A 132 -22.91 -3.17 -7.00
C GLY A 132 -21.86 -2.59 -6.05
N LYS A 133 -20.76 -3.30 -5.87
CA LYS A 133 -19.57 -2.87 -5.12
C LYS A 133 -18.32 -2.96 -5.97
N ILE A 134 -17.32 -2.16 -5.59
CA ILE A 134 -15.97 -2.26 -6.12
C ILE A 134 -15.16 -3.09 -5.13
N VAL A 135 -14.57 -4.19 -5.58
CA VAL A 135 -13.64 -4.99 -4.79
C VAL A 135 -12.23 -4.76 -5.33
N ALA A 136 -11.39 -4.10 -4.54
CA ALA A 136 -10.01 -3.80 -4.93
C ALA A 136 -9.08 -4.96 -4.57
N LEU A 137 -8.31 -5.42 -5.55
CA LEU A 137 -7.30 -6.46 -5.43
C LEU A 137 -5.92 -5.84 -5.64
N HIS A 138 -5.00 -6.11 -4.71
CA HIS A 138 -3.60 -5.74 -4.84
C HIS A 138 -2.76 -7.01 -4.82
N ILE A 139 -2.21 -7.36 -5.98
CA ILE A 139 -1.44 -8.58 -6.22
C ILE A 139 0.00 -8.18 -6.44
N ARG A 140 0.92 -8.63 -5.59
CA ARG A 140 2.32 -8.25 -5.63
C ARG A 140 3.19 -9.48 -5.87
N HIS A 141 3.92 -9.49 -6.99
CA HIS A 141 4.82 -10.57 -7.37
C HIS A 141 6.28 -10.12 -7.55
N GLY A 142 6.65 -8.87 -7.27
CA GLY A 142 8.04 -8.45 -7.42
C GLY A 142 9.00 -9.09 -6.39
N ASP A 143 9.70 -8.23 -5.66
CA ASP A 143 10.67 -8.62 -4.64
C ASP A 143 10.05 -9.18 -3.35
N ALA A 144 8.75 -8.95 -3.16
CA ALA A 144 8.03 -9.35 -1.97
C ALA A 144 7.42 -10.74 -2.14
N HIS A 145 7.72 -11.63 -1.20
CA HIS A 145 7.11 -12.96 -1.11
C HIS A 145 6.18 -13.02 0.10
N PRO A 146 5.11 -13.84 0.04
CA PRO A 146 4.21 -14.06 1.17
C PRO A 146 4.94 -14.54 2.43
N LEU A 147 4.48 -14.08 3.59
CA LEU A 147 4.98 -14.58 4.88
C LEU A 147 4.54 -16.02 5.18
N ASP A 148 3.50 -16.48 4.49
CA ASP A 148 2.96 -17.82 4.67
C ASP A 148 3.93 -18.86 4.13
N PHE A 149 4.24 -19.87 4.95
CA PHE A 149 5.30 -20.85 4.66
C PHE A 149 5.06 -21.58 3.34
N GLN A 150 3.79 -21.90 3.04
CA GLN A 150 3.40 -22.61 1.82
C GLN A 150 3.70 -21.85 0.52
N TYR A 151 3.84 -20.52 0.58
CA TYR A 151 4.17 -19.67 -0.56
C TYR A 151 5.49 -18.92 -0.34
N ARG A 152 6.33 -19.34 0.60
CA ARG A 152 7.57 -18.60 0.92
C ARG A 152 8.48 -18.44 -0.31
N ASP A 153 8.52 -19.46 -1.17
CA ASP A 153 9.35 -19.52 -2.37
C ASP A 153 8.50 -19.37 -3.66
N ALA A 154 7.26 -18.88 -3.54
CA ALA A 154 6.32 -18.71 -4.66
C ALA A 154 5.42 -17.49 -4.43
N TYR A 155 4.48 -17.25 -5.33
CA TYR A 155 3.44 -16.24 -5.16
C TYR A 155 2.11 -16.86 -4.76
N ILE A 156 1.24 -16.08 -4.12
CA ILE A 156 -0.14 -16.51 -3.86
C ILE A 156 -0.86 -16.60 -5.21
N PRO A 157 -1.43 -17.76 -5.57
CA PRO A 157 -2.11 -17.89 -6.86
C PRO A 157 -3.33 -16.98 -6.99
N THR A 158 -3.55 -16.44 -8.19
CA THR A 158 -4.70 -15.59 -8.53
C THR A 158 -6.06 -16.10 -8.05
N PRO A 159 -6.38 -17.42 -8.15
CA PRO A 159 -7.66 -17.96 -7.67
C PRO A 159 -7.95 -17.69 -6.19
N HIS A 160 -6.93 -17.55 -5.34
CA HIS A 160 -7.14 -17.21 -3.93
C HIS A 160 -7.69 -15.79 -3.76
N TYR A 161 -7.22 -14.84 -4.57
CA TYR A 161 -7.71 -13.46 -4.55
C TYR A 161 -9.13 -13.35 -5.10
N THR A 162 -9.43 -14.03 -6.20
CA THR A 162 -10.76 -14.01 -6.83
C THR A 162 -11.81 -14.70 -5.94
N SER A 163 -11.45 -15.83 -5.32
CA SER A 163 -12.33 -16.52 -4.36
C SER A 163 -12.63 -15.64 -3.15
N ALA A 164 -11.61 -15.01 -2.55
CA ALA A 164 -11.80 -14.09 -1.43
C ALA A 164 -12.67 -12.88 -1.81
N ALA A 165 -12.53 -12.36 -3.04
CA ALA A 165 -13.39 -11.29 -3.54
C ALA A 165 -14.85 -11.72 -3.68
N GLN A 166 -15.09 -12.92 -4.21
CA GLN A 166 -16.42 -13.50 -4.37
C GLN A 166 -17.09 -13.77 -3.01
N ASP A 167 -16.35 -14.29 -2.03
CA ASP A 167 -16.83 -14.51 -0.66
C ASP A 167 -17.22 -13.20 0.03
N LEU A 168 -16.43 -12.14 -0.17
CA LEU A 168 -16.74 -10.80 0.34
C LEU A 168 -18.02 -10.26 -0.29
N LEU A 169 -18.21 -10.44 -1.60
CA LEU A 169 -19.45 -10.07 -2.29
C LEU A 169 -20.65 -10.89 -1.82
N ALA A 170 -20.49 -12.20 -1.60
CA ALA A 170 -21.55 -13.06 -1.07
C ALA A 170 -21.96 -12.66 0.36
N THR A 171 -21.00 -12.21 1.17
CA THR A 171 -21.26 -11.69 2.51
C THR A 171 -22.04 -10.37 2.47
N HIS A 172 -21.69 -9.46 1.56
CA HIS A 172 -22.38 -8.17 1.41
C HIS A 172 -23.73 -8.27 0.68
N PHE A 173 -23.89 -9.24 -0.21
CA PHE A 173 -25.08 -9.48 -1.03
C PHE A 173 -25.56 -10.93 -0.85
N PRO A 174 -26.16 -11.25 0.31
CA PRO A 174 -26.59 -12.60 0.62
C PRO A 174 -27.69 -13.05 -0.34
N ALA A 175 -27.69 -14.34 -0.71
CA ALA A 175 -28.65 -14.90 -1.69
C ALA A 175 -30.13 -14.82 -1.24
N THR A 176 -30.38 -14.47 0.02
CA THR A 176 -31.72 -14.28 0.59
C THR A 176 -32.39 -12.98 0.11
N SER A 177 -31.63 -12.00 -0.38
CA SER A 177 -32.19 -10.75 -0.91
C SER A 177 -32.43 -10.86 -2.42
N PRO A 178 -33.59 -10.41 -2.91
CA PRO A 178 -34.00 -10.58 -4.32
C PRO A 178 -33.09 -9.83 -5.30
N THR A 179 -32.44 -8.75 -4.87
CA THR A 179 -31.55 -7.93 -5.71
C THR A 179 -30.10 -8.41 -5.69
N SER A 180 -29.73 -9.30 -4.77
CA SER A 180 -28.33 -9.66 -4.52
C SER A 180 -27.62 -10.26 -5.72
N ALA A 181 -28.32 -11.05 -6.55
CA ALA A 181 -27.72 -11.62 -7.76
C ALA A 181 -27.31 -10.52 -8.74
N ALA A 182 -28.21 -9.58 -9.02
CA ALA A 182 -27.94 -8.43 -9.89
C ALA A 182 -26.86 -7.50 -9.31
N GLN A 183 -26.82 -7.33 -7.97
CA GLN A 183 -25.79 -6.52 -7.31
C GLN A 183 -24.41 -7.17 -7.38
N ARG A 184 -24.33 -8.50 -7.25
CA ARG A 184 -23.06 -9.25 -7.43
C ARG A 184 -22.59 -9.19 -8.87
N GLU A 185 -23.46 -9.41 -9.84
CA GLU A 185 -23.13 -9.32 -11.27
C GLU A 185 -22.66 -7.92 -11.68
N ARG A 186 -23.24 -6.87 -11.07
CA ARG A 186 -22.83 -5.48 -11.30
C ARG A 186 -21.58 -5.06 -10.53
N SER A 187 -21.12 -5.88 -9.58
CA SER A 187 -19.91 -5.56 -8.83
C SER A 187 -18.69 -5.76 -9.71
N VAL A 188 -17.69 -4.91 -9.55
CA VAL A 188 -16.47 -4.95 -10.37
C VAL A 188 -15.25 -5.20 -9.49
N MET A 189 -14.34 -6.02 -10.00
CA MET A 189 -13.01 -6.20 -9.41
C MET A 189 -12.07 -5.18 -10.01
N VAL A 190 -11.27 -4.52 -9.18
CA VAL A 190 -10.27 -3.54 -9.60
C VAL A 190 -8.88 -4.02 -9.19
N VAL A 191 -7.98 -4.25 -10.14
CA VAL A 191 -6.68 -4.89 -9.90
C VAL A 191 -5.54 -3.88 -10.00
N ALA A 192 -4.69 -3.88 -8.98
CA ALA A 192 -3.37 -3.26 -8.97
C ALA A 192 -2.30 -4.34 -8.83
N SER A 193 -1.32 -4.36 -9.71
CA SER A 193 -0.18 -5.27 -9.67
C SER A 193 1.09 -4.60 -10.19
N ASP A 194 2.22 -5.11 -9.72
CA ASP A 194 3.56 -4.83 -10.23
C ASP A 194 3.99 -5.81 -11.33
N ASP A 195 3.24 -6.88 -11.56
CA ASP A 195 3.48 -7.90 -12.58
C ASP A 195 2.57 -7.70 -13.80
N PRO A 196 3.12 -7.56 -15.02
CA PRO A 196 2.33 -7.44 -16.25
C PRO A 196 1.44 -8.65 -16.52
N ASP A 197 1.91 -9.85 -16.17
CA ASP A 197 1.26 -11.10 -16.59
C ASP A 197 -0.04 -11.33 -15.80
N VAL A 198 -0.15 -10.76 -14.59
CA VAL A 198 -1.37 -10.73 -13.79
C VAL A 198 -2.54 -10.06 -14.54
N TYR A 199 -2.26 -9.08 -15.40
CA TYR A 199 -3.31 -8.42 -16.18
C TYR A 199 -3.80 -9.22 -17.38
N THR A 200 -3.08 -10.29 -17.73
CA THR A 200 -3.43 -11.23 -18.82
C THR A 200 -3.96 -12.56 -18.31
N ASP A 201 -4.06 -12.74 -17.00
CA ASP A 201 -4.60 -13.94 -16.38
C ASP A 201 -6.11 -14.07 -16.67
N ASP A 202 -6.52 -15.23 -17.18
CA ASP A 202 -7.90 -15.55 -17.51
C ASP A 202 -8.82 -15.48 -16.27
N GLU A 203 -8.29 -15.75 -15.07
CA GLU A 203 -9.03 -15.65 -13.80
C GLU A 203 -9.41 -14.21 -13.46
N LEU A 204 -8.71 -13.23 -14.03
CA LEU A 204 -8.99 -11.80 -13.88
C LEU A 204 -9.64 -11.20 -15.13
N ALA A 205 -10.16 -12.05 -16.04
CA ALA A 205 -10.93 -11.60 -17.17
C ALA A 205 -12.13 -10.74 -16.72
N GLY A 206 -12.17 -9.50 -17.19
CA GLY A 206 -13.20 -8.52 -16.81
C GLY A 206 -12.87 -7.66 -15.59
N ALA A 207 -11.74 -7.91 -14.90
CA ALA A 207 -11.25 -7.00 -13.88
C ALA A 207 -10.74 -5.69 -14.52
N VAL A 208 -10.99 -4.57 -13.82
CA VAL A 208 -10.58 -3.25 -14.28
C VAL A 208 -9.21 -2.90 -13.69
N ARG A 209 -8.26 -2.46 -14.51
CA ARG A 209 -6.97 -2.00 -14.00
C ARG A 209 -7.12 -0.72 -13.16
N ALA A 210 -6.50 -0.71 -11.99
CA ALA A 210 -6.45 0.45 -11.10
C ALA A 210 -5.58 1.58 -11.70
N GLN A 211 -4.43 1.23 -12.28
CA GLN A 211 -3.48 2.19 -12.87
C GLN A 211 -3.87 2.49 -14.33
N SER A 212 -4.23 3.74 -14.64
CA SER A 212 -4.55 4.18 -16.00
C SER A 212 -3.40 4.91 -16.69
N VAL A 213 -2.52 5.58 -15.92
CA VAL A 213 -1.50 6.51 -16.43
C VAL A 213 -0.10 5.90 -16.44
N ILE A 214 0.37 5.37 -15.31
CA ILE A 214 1.72 4.82 -15.17
C ILE A 214 1.66 3.31 -15.43
N ARG A 215 2.25 2.86 -16.54
CA ARG A 215 2.37 1.45 -16.91
C ARG A 215 3.83 1.01 -16.75
N LEU A 216 4.25 0.71 -15.52
CA LEU A 216 5.60 0.17 -15.26
C LEU A 216 5.76 -1.26 -15.82
N ALA A 217 4.66 -2.00 -15.82
CA ALA A 217 4.55 -3.36 -16.35
C ALA A 217 4.19 -3.36 -17.85
N ALA A 218 5.01 -2.74 -18.70
CA ALA A 218 4.79 -2.71 -20.16
C ALA A 218 5.51 -3.84 -20.91
N HIS A 219 6.44 -4.53 -20.24
CA HIS A 219 7.18 -5.64 -20.82
C HIS A 219 6.81 -6.94 -20.10
N PRO A 220 6.11 -7.88 -20.76
CA PRO A 220 5.87 -9.21 -20.20
C PRO A 220 7.20 -9.89 -19.88
N ALA A 221 7.19 -10.81 -18.93
CA ALA A 221 8.37 -11.59 -18.63
C ALA A 221 8.86 -12.30 -19.92
N PRO A 222 10.18 -12.37 -20.17
CA PRO A 222 10.69 -13.23 -21.23
C PRO A 222 10.16 -14.64 -20.99
N ARG A 223 9.46 -15.20 -21.99
CA ARG A 223 9.06 -16.61 -21.92
C ARG A 223 10.34 -17.41 -21.77
N GLU A 224 10.45 -18.20 -20.70
CA GLU A 224 11.45 -19.26 -20.63
C GLU A 224 11.08 -20.27 -21.72
N ASP A 225 11.59 -20.06 -22.93
CA ASP A 225 11.64 -21.11 -23.92
C ASP A 225 12.46 -22.23 -23.29
N GLY A 226 11.84 -23.38 -23.07
CA GLY A 226 12.41 -24.60 -22.50
C GLY A 226 13.50 -25.23 -23.39
N GLY A 227 14.44 -24.43 -23.85
CA GLY A 227 15.70 -24.87 -24.41
C GLY A 227 16.63 -25.20 -23.24
N SER A 228 16.92 -26.49 -23.10
CA SER A 228 17.98 -27.01 -22.25
C SER A 228 19.31 -26.26 -22.49
N ASP A 229 19.66 -25.29 -21.64
CA ASP A 229 21.01 -24.73 -21.60
C ASP A 229 21.80 -25.51 -20.53
N GLU A 230 22.51 -26.53 -20.99
CA GLU A 230 23.60 -27.18 -20.28
C GLU A 230 24.75 -26.18 -20.07
N ARG A 231 24.60 -25.24 -19.14
CA ARG A 231 25.71 -24.49 -18.55
C ARG A 231 25.41 -24.32 -17.06
N GLY A 232 25.91 -25.19 -16.20
CA GLY A 232 27.35 -25.28 -15.98
C GLY A 232 27.67 -24.55 -14.68
N MET A 233 27.33 -25.21 -13.56
CA MET A 233 28.17 -25.30 -12.37
C MET A 233 29.04 -24.09 -12.05
N PHE A 234 28.63 -23.23 -11.11
CA PHE A 234 29.50 -22.75 -10.04
C PHE A 234 28.67 -22.29 -8.83
N ARG A 235 28.61 -23.17 -7.83
CA ARG A 235 28.41 -22.80 -6.43
C ARG A 235 29.72 -22.25 -5.88
N ARG A 236 29.66 -21.11 -5.19
CA ARG A 236 30.36 -20.86 -3.92
C ARG A 236 29.49 -19.97 -3.05
#